data_AF-A0A3R6N272-F1
#
_entry.id   AF-A0A3R6N272-F1
#
_cell.length_a   1.000
_cell.length_b   1.000
_cell.length_c   1.000
_cell.angle_alpha   90.00
_cell.angle_beta   90.00
_cell.angle_gamma   90.00
#
_symmetry.space_group_name_H-M   'P 1'
#
loop_
_entity.id
_entity.type
_entity.pdbx_description
1 polymer ?
#
loop_
_entity_poly.entity_id
_entity_poly.type
_entity_poly.pdbx_seq_one_letter_code
_entity_poly.pdbx_strand_id
1 'polypeptide(L)'
;MKKNSLDIYWENKLDFKYEEEILRYKMLCNDKISKKLVKKYNINPKYNTFSDWEKYIKEKILRISNEELKEYQKYINLKRINEDSISGTLNNFLIPFLIAVVGQLVVEGIKSYLQIENDNIIADIIYWLVTYFMFAYFVYFMTRNIIKEDREQKRDQLFYNDIYEIVQKEMVKRNN
;
A
#
# COMPACT_ATOMS: atom_id res chain seq x y z
N MET A 1 -13.37 -0.10 7.28
CA MET A 1 -13.74 1.14 6.57
C MET A 1 -15.19 1.05 6.16
N LYS A 2 -16.01 2.09 6.42
CA LYS A 2 -17.32 2.20 5.75
C LYS A 2 -17.05 2.34 4.25
N LYS A 3 -17.63 1.45 3.45
CA LYS A 3 -17.45 1.47 2.00
C LYS A 3 -18.05 2.77 1.45
N ASN A 4 -17.30 3.50 0.63
CA ASN A 4 -17.78 4.77 0.08
C ASN A 4 -19.02 4.52 -0.79
N SER A 5 -19.99 5.44 -0.80
CA SER A 5 -21.21 5.29 -1.60
C SER A 5 -20.90 5.11 -3.09
N LEU A 6 -19.87 5.79 -3.59
CA LEU A 6 -19.37 5.65 -4.97
C LEU A 6 -18.77 4.28 -5.26
N ASP A 7 -18.05 3.69 -4.30
CA ASP A 7 -17.46 2.36 -4.47
C ASP A 7 -18.57 1.33 -4.63
N ILE A 8 -19.56 1.35 -3.72
CA ILE A 8 -20.72 0.46 -3.79
C ILE A 8 -21.48 0.64 -5.11
N TYR A 9 -21.67 1.89 -5.55
CA TYR A 9 -22.36 2.19 -6.80
C TYR A 9 -21.67 1.52 -7.99
N TRP A 10 -20.36 1.75 -8.18
CA TRP A 10 -19.62 1.20 -9.32
C TRP A 10 -19.45 -0.31 -9.24
N GLU A 11 -19.26 -0.86 -8.04
CA GLU A 11 -19.20 -2.32 -7.88
C GLU A 11 -20.50 -3.00 -8.31
N ASN A 12 -21.65 -2.45 -7.90
CA ASN A 12 -22.95 -2.99 -8.29
C ASN A 12 -23.22 -2.78 -9.78
N LYS A 13 -22.89 -1.59 -10.30
CA LYS A 13 -23.16 -1.22 -11.69
C LYS A 13 -22.36 -2.08 -12.68
N LEU A 14 -21.10 -2.34 -12.37
CA LEU A 14 -20.21 -3.14 -13.21
C LEU A 14 -20.26 -4.64 -12.86
N ASP A 15 -20.90 -5.02 -11.75
CA ASP A 15 -20.79 -6.36 -11.16
C ASP A 15 -19.30 -6.73 -10.99
N PHE A 16 -18.57 -5.82 -10.32
CA PHE A 16 -17.12 -5.83 -10.23
C PHE A 16 -16.68 -5.46 -8.82
N LYS A 17 -16.27 -6.44 -8.02
CA LYS A 17 -15.83 -6.20 -6.63
C LYS A 17 -14.34 -5.84 -6.59
N TYR A 18 -14.02 -4.58 -6.29
CA TYR A 18 -12.64 -4.09 -6.34
C TYR A 18 -11.69 -4.83 -5.40
N GLU A 19 -12.11 -5.07 -4.15
CA GLU A 19 -11.26 -5.78 -3.17
C GLU A 19 -10.87 -7.19 -3.66
N GLU A 20 -11.81 -7.91 -4.26
CA GLU A 20 -11.55 -9.25 -4.79
C GLU A 20 -10.68 -9.19 -6.04
N GLU A 21 -10.93 -8.22 -6.91
CA GLU A 21 -10.20 -8.12 -8.18
C GLU A 21 -8.76 -7.63 -7.98
N ILE A 22 -8.49 -6.71 -7.06
CA ILE A 22 -7.14 -6.29 -6.70
C ILE A 22 -6.31 -7.50 -6.24
N LEU A 23 -6.91 -8.44 -5.49
CA LEU A 23 -6.25 -9.67 -5.08
C LEU A 23 -5.98 -10.60 -6.28
N ARG A 24 -6.90 -10.72 -7.23
CA ARG A 24 -6.66 -11.50 -8.45
C ARG A 24 -5.58 -10.87 -9.34
N TYR A 25 -5.55 -9.54 -9.44
CA TYR A 25 -4.52 -8.79 -10.15
C TYR A 25 -3.15 -8.98 -9.48
N LYS A 26 -3.06 -8.93 -8.15
CA LYS A 26 -1.85 -9.26 -7.39
C LYS A 26 -1.35 -10.68 -7.70
N MET A 27 -2.25 -11.66 -7.75
CA MET A 27 -1.90 -13.04 -8.15
C MET A 27 -1.36 -13.09 -9.58
N LEU A 28 -1.99 -12.38 -10.51
CA LEU A 28 -1.54 -12.29 -11.90
C LEU A 28 -0.13 -11.69 -12.02
N CYS A 29 0.19 -10.69 -11.18
CA CYS A 29 1.53 -10.11 -11.07
C CYS A 29 2.54 -10.98 -10.30
N ASN A 30 2.18 -12.22 -9.93
CA ASN A 30 2.98 -13.16 -9.15
C ASN A 30 3.34 -12.66 -7.73
N ASP A 31 2.52 -11.79 -7.15
CA ASP A 31 2.68 -11.34 -5.77
C ASP A 31 2.26 -12.45 -4.78
N LYS A 32 2.98 -12.56 -3.66
CA LYS A 32 2.64 -13.51 -2.59
C LYS A 32 1.42 -13.04 -1.80
N ILE A 33 0.28 -13.67 -2.01
CA ILE A 33 -0.95 -13.40 -1.25
C ILE A 33 -1.08 -14.33 -0.06
N SER A 34 -1.49 -13.79 1.09
CA SER A 34 -1.71 -14.60 2.29
C SER A 34 -2.86 -15.60 2.09
N LYS A 35 -2.64 -16.87 2.48
CA LYS A 35 -3.68 -17.92 2.43
C LYS A 35 -4.97 -17.53 3.18
N LYS A 36 -4.85 -16.69 4.22
CA LYS A 36 -5.98 -16.15 4.99
C LYS A 36 -6.87 -15.25 4.14
N LEU A 37 -6.28 -14.32 3.36
CA LEU A 37 -7.03 -13.45 2.46
C LEU A 37 -7.67 -14.24 1.32
N VAL A 38 -6.94 -15.19 0.73
CA VAL A 38 -7.46 -16.07 -0.33
C VAL A 38 -8.71 -16.81 0.13
N LYS A 39 -8.68 -17.41 1.33
CA LYS A 39 -9.84 -18.10 1.90
C LYS A 39 -10.99 -17.14 2.25
N LYS A 40 -10.69 -15.99 2.85
CA LYS A 40 -11.70 -15.00 3.28
C LYS A 40 -12.55 -14.52 2.10
N TYR A 41 -11.91 -14.27 0.97
CA TYR A 41 -12.56 -13.71 -0.23
C TYR A 41 -12.82 -14.75 -1.33
N ASN A 42 -12.55 -16.03 -1.07
CA ASN A 42 -12.66 -17.13 -2.05
C ASN A 42 -12.01 -16.77 -3.41
N ILE A 43 -10.78 -16.25 -3.35
CA ILE A 43 -10.06 -15.78 -4.54
C ILE A 43 -9.52 -16.99 -5.30
N ASN A 44 -10.05 -17.22 -6.50
CA ASN A 44 -9.53 -18.17 -7.46
C ASN A 44 -8.99 -17.43 -8.69
N PRO A 45 -7.94 -17.95 -9.35
CA PRO A 45 -7.47 -17.41 -10.63
C PRO A 45 -8.60 -17.48 -11.65
N LYS A 46 -8.95 -16.32 -12.22
CA LYS A 46 -9.98 -16.21 -13.27
C LYS A 46 -9.36 -16.06 -14.67
N TYR A 47 -8.13 -15.59 -14.72
CA TYR A 47 -7.36 -15.28 -15.93
C TYR A 47 -5.90 -15.68 -15.69
N ASN A 48 -5.24 -16.09 -16.77
CA ASN A 48 -3.85 -16.56 -16.73
C ASN A 48 -2.87 -15.50 -17.27
N THR A 49 -3.36 -14.56 -18.08
CA THR A 49 -2.54 -13.51 -18.70
C THR A 49 -3.13 -12.12 -18.47
N PHE A 50 -2.29 -11.10 -18.62
CA PHE A 50 -2.74 -9.70 -18.59
C PHE A 50 -3.75 -9.40 -19.71
N SER A 51 -3.58 -9.99 -20.89
CA SER A 51 -4.52 -9.82 -21.99
C SER A 51 -5.91 -10.39 -21.67
N ASP A 52 -5.98 -11.54 -20.98
CA ASP A 52 -7.26 -12.12 -20.53
C ASP A 52 -7.94 -11.21 -19.51
N TRP A 53 -7.17 -10.67 -18.57
CA TRP A 53 -7.65 -9.72 -17.57
C TRP A 53 -8.16 -8.44 -18.23
N GLU A 54 -7.38 -7.84 -19.13
CA GLU A 54 -7.77 -6.64 -19.87
C GLU A 54 -9.08 -6.85 -20.63
N LYS A 55 -9.24 -8.01 -21.30
CA LYS A 55 -10.48 -8.36 -22.00
C LYS A 55 -11.66 -8.45 -21.03
N TYR A 56 -11.47 -9.09 -19.87
CA TYR A 56 -12.50 -9.17 -18.83
C TYR A 56 -12.95 -7.79 -18.34
N ILE A 57 -11.99 -6.88 -18.08
CA ILE A 57 -12.29 -5.50 -17.68
C ILE A 57 -13.03 -4.75 -18.80
N LYS A 58 -12.60 -4.90 -20.06
CA LYS A 58 -13.28 -4.31 -21.22
C LYS A 58 -14.74 -4.77 -21.34
N GLU A 59 -14.99 -6.08 -21.20
CA GLU A 59 -16.36 -6.63 -21.25
C GLU A 59 -17.29 -6.05 -20.19
N LYS A 60 -16.74 -5.66 -19.02
CA LYS A 60 -17.49 -5.00 -17.94
C LYS A 60 -17.80 -3.55 -18.31
N ILE A 61 -16.81 -2.82 -18.83
CA ILE A 61 -16.94 -1.41 -19.25
C ILE A 61 -17.82 -1.25 -20.50
N LEU A 62 -17.89 -2.25 -21.37
CA LEU A 62 -18.75 -2.23 -22.56
C LEU A 62 -20.25 -2.20 -22.22
N ARG A 63 -20.63 -2.54 -20.98
CA ARG A 63 -22.03 -2.57 -20.53
C ARG A 63 -22.59 -1.21 -20.14
N ILE A 64 -21.72 -0.22 -19.92
CA ILE A 64 -22.12 1.12 -19.47
C ILE A 64 -22.17 2.10 -20.64
N SER A 65 -23.04 3.11 -20.51
CA SER A 65 -23.24 4.15 -21.51
C SER A 65 -22.00 5.05 -21.65
N ASN A 66 -21.97 5.90 -22.69
CA ASN A 66 -20.87 6.84 -22.88
C ASN A 66 -20.79 7.92 -21.80
N GLU A 67 -21.93 8.33 -21.24
CA GLU A 67 -21.97 9.28 -20.11
C GLU A 67 -21.45 8.62 -18.83
N GLU A 68 -21.89 7.40 -18.56
CA GLU A 68 -21.43 6.59 -17.44
C GLU A 68 -19.94 6.28 -17.56
N LEU A 69 -19.42 6.05 -18.77
CA LEU A 69 -18.00 5.82 -19.01
C LEU A 69 -17.15 7.04 -18.63
N LYS A 70 -17.64 8.26 -18.92
CA LYS A 70 -16.98 9.52 -18.52
C LYS A 70 -17.01 9.71 -17.00
N GLU A 71 -18.11 9.35 -16.35
CA GLU A 71 -18.20 9.42 -14.88
C GLU A 71 -17.29 8.37 -14.22
N TYR A 72 -17.27 7.16 -14.77
CA TYR A 72 -16.42 6.07 -14.33
C TYR A 72 -14.93 6.42 -14.46
N GLN A 73 -14.55 7.06 -15.57
CA GLN A 73 -13.19 7.58 -15.76
C GLN A 73 -12.79 8.53 -14.62
N LYS A 74 -13.67 9.47 -14.23
CA LYS A 74 -13.40 10.40 -13.12
C LYS A 74 -13.24 9.65 -11.81
N TYR A 75 -14.10 8.67 -11.54
CA TYR A 75 -14.02 7.82 -10.36
C TYR A 75 -12.67 7.08 -10.27
N ILE A 76 -12.25 6.41 -11.35
CA ILE A 76 -10.96 5.70 -11.40
C ILE A 76 -9.79 6.68 -11.27
N ASN A 77 -9.88 7.86 -11.89
CA ASN A 77 -8.85 8.89 -11.74
C ASN A 77 -8.70 9.35 -10.28
N LEU A 78 -9.79 9.50 -9.55
CA LEU A 78 -9.76 9.83 -8.12
C LEU A 78 -9.10 8.71 -7.31
N LYS A 79 -9.42 7.45 -7.60
CA LYS A 79 -8.79 6.29 -6.93
C LYS A 79 -7.29 6.23 -7.19
N ARG A 80 -6.87 6.47 -8.43
CA ARG A 80 -5.47 6.53 -8.83
C ARG A 80 -4.66 7.61 -8.08
N ILE A 81 -5.27 8.77 -7.86
CA ILE A 81 -4.60 9.93 -7.26
C ILE A 81 -4.63 9.87 -5.72
N ASN A 82 -5.71 9.39 -5.12
CA ASN A 82 -5.92 9.40 -3.67
C ASN A 82 -5.22 8.25 -2.91
N GLU A 83 -4.51 7.35 -3.60
CA GLU A 83 -3.55 6.48 -2.92
C GLU A 83 -2.28 7.29 -2.64
N ASP A 84 -2.40 8.17 -1.64
CA ASP A 84 -1.29 8.94 -1.09
C ASP A 84 -0.16 7.98 -0.73
N SER A 85 1.00 8.20 -1.35
CA SER A 85 2.16 7.36 -1.14
C SER A 85 2.54 7.39 0.34
N ILE A 86 2.60 6.22 0.97
CA ILE A 86 3.25 6.03 2.27
C ILE A 86 4.66 6.64 2.27
N SER A 87 5.31 6.71 1.10
CA SER A 87 6.57 7.46 0.90
C SER A 87 6.54 8.92 1.37
N GLY A 88 5.40 9.60 1.24
CA GLY A 88 5.23 10.98 1.71
C GLY A 88 5.17 11.06 3.23
N THR A 89 4.40 10.17 3.87
CA THR A 89 4.32 10.06 5.33
C THR A 89 5.65 9.60 5.94
N LEU A 90 6.37 8.70 5.26
CA LEU A 90 7.71 8.24 5.62
C LEU A 90 8.71 9.38 5.69
N ASN A 91 8.85 10.13 4.59
CA ASN A 91 9.87 11.15 4.47
C ASN A 91 9.55 12.39 5.31
N ASN A 92 8.28 12.74 5.42
CA ASN A 92 7.89 13.99 6.08
C ASN A 92 7.66 13.85 7.59
N PHE A 93 7.42 12.63 8.10
CA PHE A 93 7.11 12.43 9.52
C PHE A 93 8.03 11.41 10.20
N LEU A 94 8.14 10.19 9.67
CA LEU A 94 8.85 9.10 10.34
C LEU A 94 10.36 9.32 10.42
N ILE A 95 11.00 9.81 9.35
CA ILE A 95 12.44 10.10 9.36
C ILE A 95 12.79 11.22 10.36
N PRO A 96 12.13 12.40 10.33
CA PRO A 96 12.36 13.43 11.35
C PRO A 96 12.10 12.96 12.79
N PHE A 97 11.04 12.17 13.00
CA PHE A 97 10.72 11.60 14.30
C PHE A 97 11.82 10.66 14.80
N LEU A 98 12.31 9.75 13.95
CA LEU A 98 13.41 8.85 14.29
C LEU A 98 14.69 9.62 14.61
N ILE A 99 15.01 10.67 13.85
CA ILE A 99 16.17 11.54 14.12
C ILE A 99 16.04 12.21 15.50
N ALA A 100 14.85 12.72 15.85
CA ALA A 100 14.61 13.37 17.14
C ALA A 100 14.78 12.39 18.32
N VAL A 101 14.22 11.19 18.21
CA VAL A 101 14.30 10.16 19.27
C VAL A 101 15.72 9.63 19.42
N VAL A 102 16.40 9.31 18.31
CA VAL A 102 17.80 8.85 18.33
C VAL A 102 18.71 9.94 18.88
N GLY A 103 18.51 11.19 18.46
CA GLY A 103 19.30 12.32 18.92
C GLY A 103 19.24 12.48 20.44
N GLN A 104 18.05 12.37 21.03
CA GLN A 104 17.88 12.42 22.49
C GLN A 104 18.57 11.25 23.20
N LEU A 105 18.40 10.02 22.71
CA LEU A 105 19.03 8.83 23.30
C LEU A 105 20.57 8.89 23.23
N VAL A 106 21.14 9.39 22.13
CA VAL A 106 22.59 9.57 21.99
C VAL A 106 23.10 10.63 22.99
N VAL A 107 22.39 11.74 23.14
CA VAL A 107 22.77 12.79 24.10
C VAL A 107 22.70 12.31 25.55
N GLU A 108 21.65 11.56 25.91
CA GLU A 108 21.52 10.96 27.25
C GLU A 108 22.58 9.88 27.48
N GLY A 109 22.92 9.09 26.45
CA GLY A 109 24.04 8.16 26.48
C GLY A 109 25.37 8.81 26.77
N ILE A 110 25.68 9.91 26.08
CA ILE A 110 26.92 10.67 26.31
C ILE A 110 26.92 11.27 27.72
N LYS A 111 25.80 11.84 28.18
CA LYS A 111 25.69 12.41 29.53
C LYS A 111 25.89 11.37 30.63
N SER A 112 25.24 10.20 30.51
CA SER A 112 25.39 9.12 31.49
C SER A 112 26.83 8.62 31.55
N TYR A 113 27.50 8.44 30.40
CA TYR A 113 28.90 8.03 30.34
C TYR A 113 29.87 9.03 31.00
N LEU A 114 29.63 10.33 30.82
CA LEU A 114 30.46 11.39 31.42
C LEU A 114 30.26 11.56 32.94
N GLN A 115 29.16 11.03 33.49
CA GLN A 115 28.81 11.14 34.92
C GLN A 115 29.15 9.89 35.74
N ILE A 116 29.83 8.90 35.17
CA ILE A 116 30.16 7.64 35.86
C ILE A 116 31.19 7.89 36.98
N GLU A 117 30.70 8.04 38.20
CA GLU A 117 31.47 7.76 39.43
C GLU A 117 31.45 6.23 39.68
N ASN A 118 32.35 5.54 38.97
CA ASN A 118 32.96 4.21 39.19
C ASN A 118 32.19 2.97 39.70
N ASP A 119 30.91 3.00 40.07
CA ASP A 119 30.24 1.79 40.57
C ASP A 119 29.33 1.15 39.50
N ASN A 120 29.85 0.06 38.91
CA ASN A 120 29.23 -0.85 37.93
C ASN A 120 29.25 -0.44 36.44
N ILE A 121 30.40 -0.01 35.94
CA ILE A 121 30.70 0.19 34.50
C ILE A 121 30.19 -0.97 33.61
N ILE A 122 30.33 -2.22 34.07
CA ILE A 122 29.87 -3.40 33.32
C ILE A 122 28.34 -3.41 33.15
N ALA A 123 27.59 -3.03 34.19
CA ALA A 123 26.14 -2.98 34.13
C ALA A 123 25.66 -1.87 33.18
N ASP A 124 26.32 -0.72 33.18
CA ASP A 124 26.02 0.38 32.26
C ASP A 124 26.31 0.01 30.80
N ILE A 125 27.43 -0.66 30.53
CA ILE A 125 27.74 -1.16 29.19
C ILE A 125 26.67 -2.16 28.72
N ILE A 126 26.25 -3.08 29.59
CA ILE A 126 25.18 -4.04 29.27
C ILE A 126 23.86 -3.32 29.02
N TYR A 127 23.49 -2.34 29.84
CA TYR A 127 22.27 -1.54 29.67
C TYR A 127 22.25 -0.82 28.32
N TRP A 128 23.35 -0.17 27.93
CA TRP A 128 23.47 0.52 26.64
C TRP A 128 23.44 -0.44 25.46
N LEU A 129 24.09 -1.60 25.56
CA LEU A 129 24.02 -2.64 24.54
C LEU A 129 22.59 -3.15 24.34
N VAL A 130 21.89 -3.50 25.43
CA VAL A 130 20.50 -3.97 25.36
C VAL A 130 19.58 -2.90 24.78
N THR A 131 19.72 -1.65 25.24
CA THR A 131 18.93 -0.52 24.75
C THR A 131 19.16 -0.28 23.26
N TYR A 132 20.41 -0.33 22.80
CA TYR A 132 20.75 -0.22 21.38
C TYR A 132 20.15 -1.35 20.55
N PHE A 133 20.27 -2.61 21.00
CA PHE A 133 19.69 -3.76 20.30
C PHE A 133 18.16 -3.67 20.19
N MET A 134 17.48 -3.27 21.28
CA MET A 134 16.03 -3.07 21.29
C MET A 134 15.62 -1.97 20.31
N PHE A 135 16.36 -0.85 20.29
CA PHE A 135 16.11 0.25 19.37
C PHE A 135 16.33 -0.16 17.90
N ALA A 136 17.44 -0.82 17.60
CA ALA A 136 17.74 -1.31 16.25
C ALA A 136 16.68 -2.30 15.76
N TYR A 137 16.23 -3.21 16.64
CA TYR A 137 15.14 -4.14 16.34
C TYR A 137 13.82 -3.40 16.06
N PHE A 138 13.47 -2.39 16.85
CA PHE A 138 12.28 -1.57 16.64
C PHE A 138 12.33 -0.84 15.29
N VAL A 139 13.44 -0.20 14.95
CA VAL A 139 13.63 0.47 13.66
C VAL A 139 13.52 -0.52 12.51
N TYR A 140 14.15 -1.68 12.62
CA TYR A 140 14.05 -2.74 11.61
C TYR A 140 12.60 -3.21 11.41
N PHE A 141 11.87 -3.45 12.51
CA PHE A 141 10.47 -3.86 12.48
C PHE A 141 9.58 -2.81 11.80
N MET A 142 9.73 -1.54 12.19
CA MET A 142 8.98 -0.43 11.60
C MET A 142 9.29 -0.31 10.10
N THR A 143 10.56 -0.24 9.73
CA THR A 143 11.00 -0.12 8.33
C THR A 143 10.46 -1.27 7.48
N ARG A 144 10.50 -2.50 7.98
CA ARG A 144 9.98 -3.68 7.28
C ARG A 144 8.47 -3.60 7.05
N ASN A 145 7.70 -3.18 8.05
CA ASN A 145 6.24 -3.04 7.91
C ASN A 145 5.88 -1.94 6.93
N ILE A 146 6.60 -0.83 6.98
CA ILE A 146 6.34 0.30 6.11
C ILE A 146 6.71 -0.02 4.65
N ILE A 147 7.87 -0.64 4.39
CA ILE A 147 8.24 -1.10 3.05
C ILE A 147 7.19 -2.06 2.48
N LYS A 148 6.64 -2.94 3.34
CA LYS A 148 5.58 -3.85 2.93
C LYS A 148 4.32 -3.09 2.53
N GLU A 149 3.90 -2.13 3.33
CA GLU A 149 2.69 -1.33 3.09
C GLU A 149 2.83 -0.44 1.85
N ASP A 150 3.99 0.19 1.64
CA ASP A 150 4.30 0.98 0.42
C ASP A 150 4.26 0.12 -0.85
N ARG A 151 4.78 -1.11 -0.80
CA ARG A 151 4.65 -2.07 -1.91
C ARG A 151 3.20 -2.45 -2.18
N GLU A 152 2.41 -2.69 -1.13
CA GLU A 152 0.99 -3.04 -1.27
C GLU A 152 0.20 -1.88 -1.90
N GLN A 153 0.42 -0.64 -1.45
CA GLN A 153 -0.20 0.55 -2.02
C GLN A 153 0.22 0.77 -3.48
N LYS A 154 1.52 0.70 -3.78
CA LYS A 154 2.02 0.88 -5.16
C LYS A 154 1.38 -0.12 -6.12
N ARG A 155 1.09 -1.33 -5.65
CA ARG A 155 0.42 -2.35 -6.46
C ARG A 155 -1.06 -2.03 -6.70
N ASP A 156 -1.75 -1.52 -5.69
CA ASP A 156 -3.15 -1.07 -5.83
C ASP A 156 -3.22 0.12 -6.80
N GLN A 157 -2.22 0.99 -6.77
CA GLN A 157 -2.10 2.12 -7.68
C GLN A 157 -1.90 1.65 -9.13
N LEU A 158 -1.04 0.65 -9.35
CA LEU A 158 -0.85 0.04 -10.67
C LEU A 158 -2.15 -0.57 -11.22
N PHE A 159 -2.93 -1.24 -10.37
CA PHE A 159 -4.23 -1.77 -10.76
C PHE A 159 -5.18 -0.66 -11.26
N TYR A 160 -5.28 0.47 -10.53
CA TYR A 160 -6.11 1.60 -10.97
C TYR A 160 -5.56 2.31 -12.21
N ASN A 161 -4.23 2.38 -12.37
CA ASN A 161 -3.58 2.91 -13.57
C ASN A 161 -3.96 2.10 -14.83
N ASP A 162 -3.89 0.78 -14.74
CA ASP A 162 -4.18 -0.09 -15.88
C ASP A 162 -5.67 -0.02 -16.26
N ILE A 163 -6.58 -0.01 -15.28
CA ILE A 163 -8.02 0.21 -15.55
C ILE A 163 -8.25 1.58 -16.20
N TYR A 164 -7.58 2.62 -15.73
CA TYR A 164 -7.69 3.95 -16.30
C TYR A 164 -7.28 3.97 -17.78
N GLU A 165 -6.17 3.32 -18.11
CA GLU A 165 -5.69 3.21 -19.50
C GLU A 165 -6.68 2.46 -20.39
N ILE A 166 -7.28 1.37 -19.89
CA ILE A 166 -8.33 0.63 -20.59
C ILE A 166 -9.54 1.53 -20.88
N VAL A 167 -10.00 2.28 -19.87
CA VAL A 167 -11.10 3.23 -20.01
C VAL A 167 -10.76 4.33 -21.02
N GLN A 168 -9.54 4.88 -21.02
CA GLN A 168 -9.10 5.87 -22.00
C GLN A 168 -9.19 5.34 -23.42
N LYS A 169 -8.61 4.15 -23.67
CA LYS A 169 -8.62 3.52 -25.00
C LYS A 169 -10.05 3.30 -25.50
N GLU A 170 -10.94 2.87 -24.61
CA GLU A 170 -12.35 2.64 -24.96
C GLU A 170 -13.09 3.94 -25.28
N MET A 171 -12.87 5.02 -24.50
CA MET A 171 -13.47 6.32 -24.81
C MET A 171 -13.03 6.87 -26.17
N VAL A 172 -11.73 6.78 -26.48
CA VAL A 172 -11.21 7.23 -27.79
C VAL A 172 -11.87 6.42 -28.91
N LYS A 173 -12.03 5.11 -28.72
CA LYS A 173 -12.67 4.24 -29.70
C LYS A 173 -14.15 4.55 -29.92
N ARG A 174 -14.90 4.97 -28.90
CA ARG A 174 -16.33 5.31 -29.02
C ARG A 174 -16.59 6.71 -29.58
N ASN A 175 -15.59 7.59 -29.55
CA ASN A 175 -15.68 8.95 -30.07
C ASN A 175 -15.21 9.07 -31.53
N ASN A 176 -14.56 8.03 -32.07
CA ASN A 176 -14.18 7.89 -33.48
C ASN A 176 -15.21 7.05 -34.23
#